data_AF-A0A8T6PM56-F1
#
_entry.id   AF-A0A8T6PM56-F1
#
_cell.length_a   1.000
_cell.length_b   1.000
_cell.length_c   1.000
_cell.angle_alpha   90.00
_cell.angle_beta   90.00
_cell.angle_gamma   90.00
#
_symmetry.space_group_name_H-M   'P 1'
#
loop_
_entity.id
_entity.type
_entity.pdbx_description
1 polymer ?
#
loop_
_entity_poly.entity_id
_entity_poly.type
_entity_poly.pdbx_seq_one_letter_code
_entity_poly.pdbx_strand_id
1 'polypeptide(L)'
;MADNHFETLVEAAQKSPGETDYTVLRRAYVTSPHYQPTSHYSFQKLKGNTNQFQSLEEIEIFCKKALANNPMDLELRMMLEFVYEQMEQYDLAAQHHAFVAGMLDAIHRSGDGKSLATAWQVVAVAEEYTMLSVLGLKSKAQSLVEHNERYFDVLECVPRDDPEADVERIHFDITPAYLYLRRMIE
;
A
#
# COMPACT_ATOMS: atom_id res chain seq x y z
N MET A 1 29.01 0.26 7.14
CA MET A 1 28.39 0.59 5.83
C MET A 1 26.89 0.51 6.07
N ALA A 2 26.12 1.50 5.63
CA ALA A 2 24.67 1.40 5.72
C ALA A 2 24.21 0.17 4.90
N ASP A 3 23.32 -0.61 5.49
CA ASP A 3 22.72 -1.77 4.84
C ASP A 3 21.74 -1.27 3.78
N ASN A 4 22.23 -1.10 2.54
CA ASN A 4 21.44 -0.61 1.39
C ASN A 4 20.61 -1.73 0.74
N HIS A 5 20.32 -2.81 1.48
CA HIS A 5 19.64 -3.98 0.95
C HIS A 5 18.23 -3.64 0.45
N PHE A 6 17.48 -2.83 1.21
CA PHE A 6 16.14 -2.41 0.83
C PHE A 6 16.15 -1.58 -0.46
N GLU A 7 17.05 -0.62 -0.58
CA GLU A 7 17.19 0.28 -1.73
C GLU A 7 17.56 -0.53 -2.98
N THR A 8 18.45 -1.51 -2.85
CA THR A 8 18.81 -2.42 -3.94
C THR A 8 17.59 -3.23 -4.42
N LEU A 9 16.77 -3.73 -3.49
CA LEU A 9 15.55 -4.46 -3.84
C LEU A 9 14.49 -3.56 -4.47
N VAL A 10 14.34 -2.32 -4.00
CA VAL A 10 13.43 -1.33 -4.60
C VAL A 10 13.87 -1.00 -6.02
N GLU A 11 15.16 -0.75 -6.25
CA GLU A 11 15.68 -0.47 -7.60
C GLU A 11 15.49 -1.66 -8.54
N ALA A 12 15.71 -2.88 -8.07
CA ALA A 12 15.43 -4.09 -8.83
C ALA A 12 13.93 -4.20 -9.16
N ALA A 13 13.06 -3.93 -8.19
CA ALA A 13 11.61 -3.97 -8.36
C ALA A 13 11.07 -2.89 -9.30
N GLN A 14 11.73 -1.74 -9.39
CA GLN A 14 11.39 -0.70 -10.36
C GLN A 14 11.77 -1.09 -11.80
N LYS A 15 12.90 -1.78 -11.98
CA LYS A 15 13.39 -2.19 -13.30
C LYS A 15 12.72 -3.46 -13.81
N SER A 16 12.46 -4.40 -12.91
CA SER A 16 11.96 -5.74 -13.21
C SER A 16 10.87 -6.17 -12.21
N PRO A 17 9.73 -5.45 -12.15
CA PRO A 17 8.67 -5.74 -11.18
C PRO A 17 8.14 -7.18 -11.30
N GLY A 18 8.02 -7.72 -12.51
CA GLY A 18 7.53 -9.08 -12.75
C GLY A 18 8.44 -10.21 -12.24
N GLU A 19 9.71 -9.92 -11.91
CA GLU A 19 10.68 -10.89 -11.40
C GLU A 19 10.94 -10.73 -9.89
N THR A 20 10.28 -9.76 -9.26
CA THR A 20 10.58 -9.36 -7.88
C THR A 20 9.86 -10.24 -6.87
N ASP A 21 10.60 -10.70 -5.86
CA ASP A 21 10.01 -11.28 -4.65
C ASP A 21 9.55 -10.16 -3.70
N TYR A 22 8.27 -9.80 -3.81
CA TYR A 22 7.66 -8.77 -2.98
C TYR A 22 7.54 -9.17 -1.50
N THR A 23 7.58 -10.45 -1.15
CA THR A 23 7.64 -10.87 0.25
C THR A 23 9.00 -10.51 0.85
N VAL A 24 10.09 -10.70 0.11
CA VAL A 24 11.43 -10.30 0.53
C VAL A 24 11.55 -8.77 0.59
N LEU A 25 11.07 -8.06 -0.43
CA LEU A 25 11.07 -6.60 -0.46
C LEU A 25 10.31 -5.99 0.74
N ARG A 26 9.10 -6.47 1.03
CA ARG A 26 8.28 -5.98 2.17
C ARG A 26 8.97 -6.23 3.51
N ARG A 27 9.64 -7.38 3.67
CA ARG A 27 10.43 -7.66 4.88
C ARG A 27 11.63 -6.74 5.02
N ALA A 28 12.36 -6.50 3.94
CA ALA A 28 13.49 -5.57 3.93
C ALA A 28 13.04 -4.14 4.27
N TYR A 29 11.87 -3.72 3.79
CA TYR A 29 11.28 -2.42 4.11
C TYR A 29 11.10 -2.22 5.62
N VAL A 30 10.47 -3.19 6.31
CA VAL A 30 10.20 -3.13 7.77
C VAL A 30 11.48 -2.95 8.61
N THR A 31 12.58 -3.54 8.17
CA THR A 31 13.87 -3.47 8.88
C THR A 31 14.75 -2.30 8.44
N SER A 32 14.35 -1.56 7.40
CA SER A 32 15.15 -0.48 6.82
C SER A 32 15.00 0.83 7.63
N PRO A 33 16.00 1.73 7.55
CA PRO A 33 15.86 3.11 8.03
C PRO A 33 14.75 3.91 7.32
N HIS A 34 14.25 3.41 6.17
CA HIS A 34 13.21 4.06 5.37
C HIS A 34 11.79 3.72 5.82
N TYR A 35 11.63 2.83 6.82
CA TYR A 35 10.34 2.33 7.24
C TYR A 35 9.43 3.45 7.76
N GLN A 36 8.32 3.70 7.06
CA GLN A 36 7.35 4.76 7.35
C GLN A 36 5.92 4.19 7.33
N PRO A 37 5.54 3.35 8.31
CA PRO A 37 4.30 2.57 8.25
C PRO A 37 3.00 3.39 8.31
N THR A 38 3.08 4.67 8.70
CA THR A 38 1.92 5.57 8.83
C THR A 38 1.83 6.64 7.75
N SER A 39 2.85 6.76 6.89
CA SER A 39 2.84 7.70 5.77
C SER A 39 2.00 7.13 4.63
N HIS A 40 0.97 7.86 4.19
CA HIS A 40 0.04 7.37 3.17
C HIS A 40 -0.57 8.50 2.34
N TYR A 41 -0.60 8.32 1.02
CA TYR A 41 -1.46 9.07 0.11
C TYR A 41 -2.68 8.26 -0.30
N SER A 42 -3.79 8.91 -0.64
CA SER A 42 -4.97 8.22 -1.18
C SER A 42 -5.14 8.52 -2.67
N PHE A 43 -5.18 7.48 -3.51
CA PHE A 43 -5.36 7.59 -4.96
C PHE A 43 -6.65 8.35 -5.29
N GLN A 44 -7.75 8.06 -4.59
CA GLN A 44 -9.03 8.73 -4.84
C GLN A 44 -8.95 10.24 -4.53
N LYS A 45 -8.27 10.62 -3.44
CA LYS A 45 -8.05 12.04 -3.13
C LYS A 45 -7.11 12.69 -4.14
N LEU A 46 -6.03 12.01 -4.53
CA LEU A 46 -5.10 12.51 -5.56
C LEU A 46 -5.81 12.71 -6.90
N LYS A 47 -6.56 11.70 -7.36
CA LYS A 47 -7.34 11.74 -8.60
C LYS A 47 -8.41 12.84 -8.57
N GLY A 48 -9.09 13.02 -7.44
CA GLY A 48 -10.06 14.11 -7.26
C GLY A 48 -9.43 15.50 -7.24
N ASN A 49 -8.16 15.61 -6.87
CA ASN A 49 -7.40 16.86 -6.85
C ASN A 49 -6.59 17.11 -8.13
N THR A 50 -6.81 16.32 -9.20
CA THR A 50 -6.10 16.50 -10.49
C THR A 50 -6.30 17.89 -11.09
N ASN A 51 -7.42 18.54 -10.80
CA ASN A 51 -7.71 19.92 -11.19
C ASN A 51 -6.80 20.98 -10.56
N GLN A 52 -6.06 20.65 -9.50
CA GLN A 52 -5.08 21.54 -8.87
C GLN A 52 -3.77 21.58 -9.67
N PHE A 53 -3.56 20.61 -10.56
CA PHE A 53 -2.40 20.52 -11.42
C PHE A 53 -2.74 21.10 -12.80
N GLN A 54 -1.74 21.69 -13.43
CA GLN A 54 -1.87 22.31 -14.76
C GLN A 54 -1.76 21.27 -15.88
N SER A 55 -1.10 20.15 -15.63
CA SER A 55 -0.89 19.09 -16.62
C SER A 55 -0.63 17.71 -15.99
N LEU A 56 -0.66 16.66 -16.83
CA LEU A 56 -0.34 15.30 -16.41
C LEU A 56 1.13 15.16 -15.98
N GLU A 57 2.04 15.89 -16.61
CA GLU A 57 3.47 15.92 -16.28
C GLU A 57 3.71 16.51 -14.87
N GLU A 58 2.91 17.49 -14.44
CA GLU A 58 3.05 18.04 -13.09
C GLU A 58 2.65 17.01 -12.02
N ILE A 59 1.61 16.22 -12.30
CA ILE A 59 1.19 15.09 -11.47
C ILE A 59 2.30 14.02 -11.43
N GLU A 60 2.87 13.68 -12.59
CA GLU A 60 3.98 12.73 -12.70
C GLU A 60 5.17 13.16 -11.83
N ILE A 61 5.59 14.42 -11.94
CA ILE A 61 6.70 15.00 -11.16
C ILE A 61 6.38 14.93 -9.66
N PHE A 62 5.17 15.30 -9.26
CA PHE A 62 4.73 15.21 -7.87
C PHE A 62 4.82 13.76 -7.35
N CYS A 63 4.25 12.80 -8.07
CA CYS A 63 4.24 11.41 -7.65
C CYS A 63 5.66 10.81 -7.59
N LYS A 64 6.52 11.09 -8.58
CA LYS A 64 7.92 10.67 -8.57
C LYS A 64 8.69 11.22 -7.38
N LYS A 65 8.49 12.51 -7.06
CA LYS A 65 9.12 13.15 -5.89
C LYS A 65 8.62 12.53 -4.57
N ALA A 66 7.32 12.24 -4.47
CA ALA A 66 6.75 11.62 -3.29
C ALA A 66 7.24 10.16 -3.12
N LEU A 67 7.33 9.38 -4.20
CA LEU A 67 7.89 8.02 -4.20
C LEU A 67 9.39 7.98 -3.89
N ALA A 68 10.15 9.03 -4.19
CA ALA A 68 11.54 9.10 -3.75
C ALA A 68 11.67 9.13 -2.21
N ASN A 69 10.64 9.63 -1.49
CA ASN A 69 10.61 9.64 -0.03
C ASN A 69 10.02 8.36 0.56
N ASN A 70 9.01 7.78 -0.10
CA ASN A 70 8.39 6.51 0.28
C ASN A 70 8.16 5.62 -0.96
N PRO A 71 9.14 4.80 -1.37
CA PRO A 71 9.05 4.04 -2.61
C PRO A 71 8.03 2.89 -2.57
N MET A 72 7.49 2.59 -1.38
CA MET A 72 6.52 1.53 -1.12
C MET A 72 5.06 1.99 -1.17
N ASP A 73 4.79 3.28 -1.38
CA ASP A 73 3.42 3.80 -1.46
C ASP A 73 2.72 3.33 -2.74
N LEU A 74 1.74 2.44 -2.59
CA LEU A 74 1.02 1.82 -3.71
C LEU A 74 0.07 2.80 -4.40
N GLU A 75 -0.51 3.74 -3.67
CA GLU A 75 -1.52 4.67 -4.19
C GLU A 75 -0.88 5.73 -5.09
N LEU A 76 0.34 6.17 -4.76
CA LEU A 76 1.16 6.99 -5.66
C LEU A 76 1.53 6.23 -6.93
N ARG A 77 1.80 4.91 -6.85
CA ARG A 77 2.10 4.09 -8.03
C ARG A 77 0.87 3.88 -8.90
N MET A 78 -0.31 3.65 -8.32
CA MET A 78 -1.58 3.63 -9.03
C MET A 78 -1.87 4.98 -9.70
N MET A 79 -1.49 6.10 -9.07
CA MET A 79 -1.60 7.41 -9.71
C MET A 79 -0.66 7.56 -10.91
N LEU A 80 0.58 7.07 -10.82
CA LEU A 80 1.51 7.07 -11.95
C LEU A 80 1.04 6.16 -13.09
N GLU A 81 0.53 4.97 -12.77
CA GLU A 81 -0.11 4.09 -13.75
C GLU A 81 -1.20 4.85 -14.52
N PHE A 82 -2.15 5.44 -13.80
CA PHE A 82 -3.22 6.24 -14.41
C PHE A 82 -2.67 7.39 -15.28
N VAL A 83 -1.71 8.16 -14.78
CA VAL A 83 -1.10 9.28 -15.51
C VAL A 83 -0.44 8.81 -16.80
N TYR A 84 0.34 7.73 -16.74
CA TYR A 84 1.00 7.17 -17.92
C TYR A 84 0.03 6.58 -18.93
N GLU A 85 -1.08 5.98 -18.49
CA GLU A 85 -2.16 5.58 -19.39
C GLU A 85 -2.77 6.78 -20.11
N GLN A 86 -3.02 7.89 -19.40
CA GLN A 86 -3.55 9.12 -20.00
C GLN A 86 -2.58 9.77 -20.99
N MET A 87 -1.28 9.57 -20.80
CA MET A 87 -0.22 10.03 -21.70
C MET A 87 0.12 9.02 -22.81
N GLU A 88 -0.62 7.90 -22.90
CA GLU A 88 -0.39 6.80 -23.84
C GLU A 88 0.99 6.14 -23.71
N GLN A 89 1.63 6.24 -22.54
CA GLN A 89 2.93 5.65 -22.20
C GLN A 89 2.74 4.27 -21.55
N TYR A 90 2.16 3.34 -22.31
CA TYR A 90 1.68 2.06 -21.76
C TYR A 90 2.78 1.17 -21.15
N ASP A 91 4.01 1.23 -21.65
CA ASP A 91 5.12 0.46 -21.06
C ASP A 91 5.43 0.92 -19.63
N LEU A 92 5.36 2.24 -19.38
CA LEU A 92 5.57 2.79 -18.04
C LEU A 92 4.38 2.50 -17.13
N ALA A 93 3.15 2.61 -17.65
CA ALA A 93 1.95 2.22 -16.92
C ALA A 93 2.02 0.74 -16.48
N ALA A 94 2.41 -0.16 -17.40
CA ALA A 94 2.55 -1.59 -17.12
C ALA A 94 3.60 -1.90 -16.04
N GLN A 95 4.69 -1.13 -15.96
CA GLN A 95 5.69 -1.29 -14.89
C GLN A 95 5.09 -0.95 -13.51
N HIS A 96 4.33 0.15 -13.41
CA HIS A 96 3.67 0.53 -12.16
C HIS A 96 2.58 -0.48 -11.78
N HIS A 97 1.79 -0.93 -12.76
CA HIS A 97 0.80 -1.98 -12.57
C HIS A 97 1.41 -3.26 -12.01
N ALA A 98 2.47 -3.76 -12.65
CA ALA A 98 3.16 -4.98 -12.22
C ALA A 98 3.71 -4.86 -10.79
N PHE A 99 4.19 -3.67 -10.41
CA PHE A 99 4.66 -3.42 -9.05
C PHE A 99 3.52 -3.50 -8.03
N VAL A 100 2.42 -2.81 -8.30
CA VAL A 100 1.24 -2.82 -7.42
C VAL A 100 0.67 -4.23 -7.31
N ALA A 101 0.52 -4.93 -8.44
CA ALA A 101 0.03 -6.31 -8.48
C ALA A 101 0.91 -7.26 -7.65
N GLY A 102 2.24 -7.17 -7.75
CA GLY A 102 3.15 -8.01 -6.99
C GLY A 102 3.11 -7.74 -5.47
N MET A 103 2.94 -6.49 -5.07
CA MET A 103 2.74 -6.11 -3.67
C MET A 103 1.41 -6.67 -3.11
N LEU A 104 0.32 -6.52 -3.86
CA LEU A 104 -1.00 -7.04 -3.48
C LEU A 104 -1.00 -8.58 -3.43
N ASP A 105 -0.35 -9.24 -4.38
CA ASP A 105 -0.18 -10.69 -4.38
C ASP A 105 0.60 -11.17 -3.13
N ALA A 106 1.65 -10.46 -2.73
CA ALA A 106 2.37 -10.77 -1.48
C ALA A 106 1.49 -10.62 -0.23
N ILE A 107 0.54 -9.67 -0.22
CA ILE A 107 -0.46 -9.54 0.85
C ILE A 107 -1.45 -10.69 0.78
N HIS A 108 -2.02 -10.99 -0.39
CA HIS A 108 -2.97 -12.09 -0.59
C HIS A 108 -2.39 -13.46 -0.24
N ARG A 109 -1.10 -13.70 -0.48
CA ARG A 109 -0.44 -14.95 -0.08
C ARG A 109 -0.33 -15.14 1.44
N SER A 110 -0.50 -14.08 2.23
CA SER A 110 -0.42 -14.17 3.69
C SER A 110 -1.72 -14.64 4.36
N GLY A 111 -2.86 -14.58 3.67
CA GLY A 111 -4.17 -14.89 4.24
C GLY A 111 -5.35 -14.49 3.35
N ASP A 112 -6.55 -14.47 3.91
CA ASP A 112 -7.78 -14.07 3.21
C ASP A 112 -8.54 -12.90 3.87
N GLY A 113 -8.04 -12.38 5.00
CA GLY A 113 -8.63 -11.26 5.72
C GLY A 113 -9.93 -11.56 6.46
N LYS A 114 -10.44 -12.80 6.46
CA LYS A 114 -11.77 -13.13 7.00
C LYS A 114 -11.79 -13.38 8.51
N SER A 115 -10.63 -13.60 9.11
CA SER A 115 -10.50 -13.85 10.56
C SER A 115 -9.12 -13.40 11.06
N LEU A 116 -8.92 -13.32 12.38
CA LEU A 116 -7.59 -13.07 12.96
C LEU A 116 -6.55 -14.13 12.55
N ALA A 117 -6.97 -15.38 12.37
CA ALA A 117 -6.07 -16.48 11.99
C ALA A 117 -5.59 -16.38 10.54
N THR A 118 -6.41 -15.81 9.67
CA THR A 118 -6.16 -15.64 8.23
C THR A 118 -6.05 -14.17 7.83
N ALA A 119 -5.78 -13.29 8.79
CA ALA A 119 -5.68 -11.85 8.57
C ALA A 119 -4.59 -11.56 7.53
N TRP A 120 -4.84 -10.59 6.65
CA TRP A 120 -3.82 -10.15 5.71
C TRP A 120 -2.70 -9.44 6.47
N GLN A 121 -1.46 -9.88 6.24
CA GLN A 121 -0.29 -9.25 6.83
C GLN A 121 0.05 -7.99 6.05
N VAL A 122 -0.01 -6.85 6.74
CA VAL A 122 0.38 -5.54 6.21
C VAL A 122 1.60 -5.01 6.95
N VAL A 123 2.45 -4.29 6.23
CA VAL A 123 3.62 -3.61 6.77
C VAL A 123 3.42 -2.11 6.88
N ALA A 124 2.35 -1.57 6.31
CA ALA A 124 1.98 -0.16 6.47
C ALA A 124 0.46 -0.02 6.46
N VAL A 125 -0.06 0.97 7.20
CA VAL A 125 -1.49 1.31 7.22
C VAL A 125 -2.01 1.61 5.81
N ALA A 126 -1.14 2.19 4.97
CA ALA A 126 -1.42 2.43 3.57
C ALA A 126 -1.92 1.18 2.82
N GLU A 127 -1.32 0.01 3.09
CA GLU A 127 -1.66 -1.24 2.40
C GLU A 127 -3.10 -1.69 2.72
N GLU A 128 -3.61 -1.42 3.93
CA GLU A 128 -5.00 -1.74 4.30
C GLU A 128 -5.99 -0.97 3.42
N TYR A 129 -5.79 0.34 3.30
CA TYR A 129 -6.65 1.21 2.49
C TYR A 129 -6.50 0.93 0.99
N THR A 130 -5.32 0.52 0.53
CA THR A 130 -5.14 0.06 -0.86
C THR A 130 -5.90 -1.24 -1.12
N MET A 131 -5.84 -2.21 -0.21
CA MET A 131 -6.63 -3.44 -0.31
C MET A 131 -8.13 -3.14 -0.37
N LEU A 132 -8.64 -2.25 0.50
CA LEU A 132 -10.05 -1.82 0.44
C LEU A 132 -10.39 -1.16 -0.89
N SER A 133 -9.52 -0.27 -1.40
CA SER A 133 -9.73 0.41 -2.68
C SER A 133 -9.81 -0.56 -3.85
N VAL A 134 -8.93 -1.56 -3.91
CA VAL A 134 -8.90 -2.61 -4.94
C VAL A 134 -10.13 -3.51 -4.86
N LEU A 135 -10.60 -3.82 -3.64
CA LEU A 135 -11.82 -4.59 -3.41
C LEU A 135 -13.12 -3.81 -3.65
N GLY A 136 -13.04 -2.51 -3.97
CA GLY A 136 -14.23 -1.67 -4.13
C GLY A 136 -14.95 -1.37 -2.81
N LEU A 137 -14.27 -1.54 -1.68
CA LEU A 137 -14.82 -1.37 -0.34
C LEU A 137 -14.44 -0.01 0.26
N LYS A 138 -15.18 0.40 1.28
CA LYS A 138 -14.84 1.51 2.18
C LYS A 138 -15.05 1.10 3.63
N SER A 139 -14.16 1.54 4.51
CA SER A 139 -14.31 1.35 5.96
C SER A 139 -15.35 2.33 6.53
N LYS A 140 -16.22 1.82 7.40
CA LYS A 140 -17.17 2.57 8.23
C LYS A 140 -16.68 2.70 9.68
N ALA A 141 -16.01 1.67 10.17
CA ALA A 141 -15.47 1.63 11.52
C ALA A 141 -14.19 0.80 11.55
N GLN A 142 -13.36 1.09 12.54
CA GLN A 142 -12.10 0.40 12.80
C GLN A 142 -12.01 0.08 14.28
N SER A 143 -11.46 -1.10 14.60
CA SER A 143 -11.11 -1.49 15.95
C SER A 143 -9.76 -2.18 15.99
N LEU A 144 -8.98 -1.89 17.03
CA LEU A 144 -7.71 -2.56 17.30
C LEU A 144 -7.98 -3.77 18.20
N VAL A 145 -7.47 -4.94 17.79
CA VAL A 145 -7.56 -6.20 18.54
C VAL A 145 -6.15 -6.72 18.82
N GLU A 146 -5.85 -7.01 20.08
CA GLU A 146 -4.65 -7.74 20.48
C GLU A 146 -4.99 -9.22 20.68
N HIS A 147 -4.22 -10.11 20.06
CA HIS A 147 -4.39 -11.55 20.23
C HIS A 147 -3.06 -12.29 20.04
N ASN A 148 -2.64 -13.06 21.03
CA ASN A 148 -1.38 -13.83 21.02
C ASN A 148 -0.16 -12.98 20.62
N GLU A 149 0.03 -11.83 21.27
CA GLU A 149 1.15 -10.89 21.04
C GLU A 149 1.19 -10.26 19.62
N ARG A 150 0.14 -10.46 18.84
CA ARG A 150 -0.08 -9.80 17.55
C ARG A 150 -1.17 -8.74 17.67
N TYR A 151 -1.06 -7.74 16.80
CA TYR A 151 -1.96 -6.60 16.75
C TYR A 151 -2.67 -6.56 15.41
N PHE A 152 -3.99 -6.45 15.46
CA PHE A 152 -4.84 -6.50 14.30
C PHE A 152 -5.73 -5.28 14.22
N ASP A 153 -5.82 -4.71 13.03
CA ASP A 153 -6.90 -3.81 12.70
C ASP A 153 -8.05 -4.62 12.10
N VAL A 154 -9.24 -4.42 12.65
CA VAL A 154 -10.48 -5.01 12.15
C VAL A 154 -11.33 -3.88 11.59
N LEU A 155 -11.49 -3.88 10.27
CA LEU A 155 -12.24 -2.88 9.52
C LEU A 155 -13.62 -3.40 9.18
N GLU A 156 -14.65 -2.67 9.63
CA GLU A 156 -16.03 -2.88 9.21
C GLU A 156 -16.26 -2.14 7.90
N CYS A 157 -16.50 -2.89 6.84
CA CYS A 157 -16.49 -2.42 5.46
C CYS A 157 -17.85 -2.61 4.78
N VAL A 158 -18.14 -1.75 3.81
CA VAL A 158 -19.24 -1.93 2.85
C VAL A 158 -18.75 -1.66 1.44
N PRO A 159 -19.44 -2.14 0.40
CA PRO A 159 -19.26 -1.67 -0.97
C PRO A 159 -19.30 -0.14 -1.03
N ARG A 160 -18.41 0.42 -1.86
CA ARG A 160 -18.30 1.87 -1.99
C ARG A 160 -19.53 2.47 -2.66
N ASP A 161 -20.09 1.76 -3.63
CA ASP A 161 -21.26 2.09 -4.44
C ASP A 161 -22.59 1.75 -3.78
N ASP A 162 -22.60 0.82 -2.82
CA ASP A 162 -23.75 0.52 -1.97
C ASP A 162 -23.42 0.66 -0.47
N PRO A 163 -23.57 1.88 0.10
CA PRO A 163 -23.30 2.13 1.50
C PRO A 163 -24.26 1.41 2.45
N GLU A 164 -25.42 0.94 2.00
CA GLU A 164 -26.47 0.34 2.83
C GLU A 164 -26.41 -1.20 2.84
N ALA A 165 -25.50 -1.79 2.07
CA ALA A 165 -25.26 -3.23 2.06
C ALA A 165 -24.76 -3.75 3.42
N ASP A 166 -24.80 -5.08 3.56
CA ASP A 166 -24.31 -5.77 4.75
C ASP A 166 -22.85 -5.46 5.04
N VAL A 167 -22.55 -5.27 6.32
CA VAL A 167 -21.20 -4.98 6.80
C VAL A 167 -20.36 -6.25 6.78
N GLU A 168 -19.24 -6.18 6.08
CA GLU A 168 -18.20 -7.21 6.10
C GLU A 168 -17.06 -6.80 7.03
N ARG A 169 -16.43 -7.77 7.70
CA ARG A 169 -15.25 -7.52 8.53
C ARG A 169 -13.99 -8.02 7.85
N ILE A 170 -13.03 -7.13 7.69
CA ILE A 170 -11.71 -7.43 7.15
C ILE A 170 -10.68 -7.26 8.25
N HIS A 171 -9.81 -8.25 8.38
CA HIS A 171 -8.79 -8.34 9.43
C HIS A 171 -7.42 -8.17 8.80
N PHE A 172 -6.66 -7.21 9.31
CA PHE A 172 -5.29 -6.94 8.92
C PHE A 172 -4.38 -7.17 10.13
N ASP A 173 -3.34 -7.98 9.96
CA ASP A 173 -2.25 -8.04 10.93
C ASP A 173 -1.33 -6.84 10.68
N ILE A 174 -1.37 -5.89 11.60
CA ILE A 174 -0.62 -4.62 11.59
C ILE A 174 0.56 -4.65 12.56
N THR A 175 0.93 -5.83 13.08
CA THR A 175 1.99 -5.99 14.10
C THR A 175 3.26 -5.20 13.77
N PRO A 176 3.81 -5.22 12.53
CA PRO A 176 4.99 -4.43 12.20
C PRO A 176 4.79 -2.92 12.39
N ALA A 177 3.65 -2.37 11.98
CA ALA A 177 3.35 -0.95 12.08
C ALA A 177 3.10 -0.55 13.54
N TYR A 178 2.34 -1.38 14.27
CA TYR A 178 2.03 -1.15 15.68
C TYR A 178 3.29 -1.14 16.55
N LEU A 179 4.17 -2.13 16.40
CA LEU A 179 5.41 -2.22 17.18
C LEU A 179 6.36 -1.05 16.89
N TYR A 180 6.40 -0.56 15.65
CA TYR A 180 7.17 0.63 15.30
C TYR A 180 6.66 1.87 16.06
N LEU A 181 5.35 2.12 16.03
CA LEU A 181 4.74 3.25 16.73
C LEU A 181 4.94 3.17 18.24
N ARG A 182 4.78 1.98 18.81
CA ARG A 182 4.99 1.76 20.25
C ARG A 182 6.40 2.15 20.69
N ARG A 183 7.43 1.77 19.93
CA ARG A 183 8.83 2.12 20.21
C ARG A 183 9.14 3.62 20.12
N MET A 184 8.31 4.40 19.44
CA MET A 184 8.49 5.85 19.35
C MET A 184 7.95 6.61 20.58
N ILE A 185 7.14 5.95 21.41
CA ILE A 185 6.47 6.55 22.58
C ILE A 185 7.13 6.11 23.90
N GLU A 186 7.97 5.08 23.86
CA GLU A 186 8.79 4.57 24.97
C GLU A 186 10.12 5.34 25.09
#